data_AF-A0A1H8GT37-F1
#
_entry.id   AF-A0A1H8GT37-F1
#
_cell.length_a   1.000
_cell.length_b   1.000
_cell.length_c   1.000
_cell.angle_alpha   90.00
_cell.angle_beta   90.00
_cell.angle_gamma   90.00
#
_symmetry.space_group_name_H-M   'P 1'
#
loop_
_entity.id
_entity.type
_entity.pdbx_description
1 polymer ?
#
loop_
_entity_poly.entity_id
_entity_poly.type
_entity_poly.pdbx_seq_one_letter_code
_entity_poly.pdbx_strand_id
1 'polypeptide(L)'
;MTGVFERAGRIRSAVAGLAAVSGLGLAAFTVLNRPFVAVGVYAVALAGAVGLQATAEVPVFDERDEAISRDAANWTLAIFGWASAGVFPALTVAWGLGIFEWPLWSVAIALFVAVLYLTYGALAFALGRKRSA
;
A
#
# COMPACT_ATOMS: atom_id res chain seq x y z
N MET A 1 -0.20 34.57 -2.26
CA MET A 1 -1.06 33.36 -2.35
C MET A 1 -0.44 32.27 -3.23
N THR A 2 0.21 32.58 -4.36
CA THR A 2 0.91 31.62 -5.23
C THR A 2 1.98 30.76 -4.53
N GLY A 3 2.80 31.35 -3.66
CA GLY A 3 3.87 30.61 -2.97
C GLY A 3 3.41 29.56 -1.95
N VAL A 4 2.19 29.66 -1.42
CA VAL A 4 1.64 28.70 -0.46
C VAL A 4 1.19 27.41 -1.17
N PHE A 5 0.48 27.56 -2.29
CA PHE A 5 0.06 26.42 -3.12
C PHE A 5 1.24 25.68 -3.74
N GLU A 6 2.29 26.40 -4.14
CA GLU A 6 3.51 25.80 -4.68
C GLU A 6 4.26 24.98 -3.61
N ARG A 7 4.31 25.47 -2.37
CA ARG A 7 4.90 24.75 -1.23
C ARG A 7 4.10 23.48 -0.91
N ALA A 8 2.77 23.57 -0.87
CA ALA A 8 1.90 22.40 -0.65
C ALA A 8 2.08 21.34 -1.75
N GLY A 9 2.11 21.75 -3.01
CA GLY A 9 2.35 20.84 -4.15
C GLY A 9 3.71 20.14 -4.07
N ARG A 10 4.75 20.86 -3.65
CA ARG A 10 6.11 20.30 -3.48
C ARG A 10 6.17 19.28 -2.34
N ILE A 11 5.54 19.56 -1.20
CA ILE A 11 5.45 18.62 -0.08
C ILE A 11 4.70 17.36 -0.51
N ARG A 12 3.57 17.50 -1.20
CA ARG A 12 2.79 16.36 -1.72
C ARG A 12 3.61 15.48 -2.67
N SER A 13 4.32 16.09 -3.62
CA SER A 13 5.20 15.35 -4.53
C SER A 13 6.34 14.65 -3.78
N ALA A 14 6.93 15.30 -2.79
CA ALA A 14 7.97 14.70 -1.95
C ALA A 14 7.43 13.52 -1.13
N VAL A 15 6.24 13.64 -0.54
CA VAL A 15 5.58 12.55 0.20
C VAL A 15 5.30 11.36 -0.70
N ALA A 16 4.73 11.59 -1.90
CA ALA A 16 4.51 10.55 -2.88
C ALA A 16 5.82 9.90 -3.35
N GLY A 17 6.86 10.71 -3.58
CA GLY A 17 8.19 10.23 -3.94
C GLY A 17 8.82 9.38 -2.85
N LEU A 18 8.71 9.79 -1.58
CA LEU A 18 9.22 9.03 -0.44
C LEU A 18 8.46 7.73 -0.23
N ALA A 19 7.13 7.73 -0.39
CA ALA A 19 6.34 6.50 -0.36
C ALA A 19 6.76 5.52 -1.47
N ALA A 20 6.99 6.03 -2.69
CA ALA A 20 7.49 5.22 -3.80
C ALA A 20 8.90 4.68 -3.52
N VAL A 21 9.82 5.51 -3.03
CA VAL A 21 11.18 5.10 -2.65
C VAL A 21 11.16 4.06 -1.53
N SER A 22 10.26 4.19 -0.56
CA SER A 22 10.10 3.22 0.52
C SER A 22 9.76 1.83 -0.04
N GLY A 23 8.72 1.73 -0.86
CA GLY A 23 8.28 0.45 -1.44
C GLY A 23 9.28 -0.13 -2.46
N LEU A 24 9.73 0.69 -3.41
CA LEU A 24 10.67 0.27 -4.45
C LEU A 24 12.05 -0.06 -3.88
N GLY A 25 12.52 0.72 -2.90
CA GLY A 25 13.78 0.49 -2.22
C GLY A 25 13.76 -0.84 -1.45
N LEU A 26 12.69 -1.11 -0.70
CA LEU A 26 12.51 -2.39 -0.03
C LEU A 26 12.61 -3.56 -1.03
N ALA A 27 11.86 -3.49 -2.13
CA ALA A 27 11.86 -4.53 -3.15
C ALA A 27 13.24 -4.70 -3.81
N ALA A 28 13.83 -3.61 -4.30
CA ALA A 28 15.12 -3.64 -5.01
C ALA A 28 16.25 -4.18 -4.14
N PHE A 29 16.40 -3.68 -2.91
CA PHE A 29 17.47 -4.12 -2.02
C PHE A 29 17.25 -5.53 -1.47
N THR A 30 16.00 -6.00 -1.38
CA THR A 30 15.71 -7.41 -1.07
C THR A 30 16.20 -8.32 -2.19
N VAL A 31 15.93 -7.98 -3.46
CA VAL A 31 16.43 -8.74 -4.63
C VAL A 31 17.96 -8.72 -4.70
N LEU A 32 18.59 -7.63 -4.29
CA LEU A 32 20.05 -7.49 -4.25
C LEU A 32 20.72 -8.15 -3.02
N ASN A 33 19.97 -8.91 -2.21
CA ASN A 33 20.46 -9.56 -0.99
C ASN A 33 21.09 -8.58 0.02
N ARG A 34 20.50 -7.37 0.15
CA ARG A 34 20.91 -6.34 1.13
C ARG A 34 19.78 -6.07 2.13
N PRO A 35 19.41 -7.04 2.99
CA PRO A 35 18.18 -6.96 3.80
C PRO A 35 18.18 -5.78 4.78
N PHE A 36 19.30 -5.49 5.44
CA PHE A 36 19.39 -4.34 6.36
C PHE A 36 19.27 -2.99 5.64
N VAL A 37 19.82 -2.90 4.42
CA VAL A 37 19.68 -1.69 3.58
C VAL A 37 18.24 -1.55 3.12
N ALA A 38 17.59 -2.64 2.72
CA ALA A 38 16.20 -2.65 2.31
C ALA A 38 15.28 -2.09 3.41
N VAL A 39 15.41 -2.61 4.64
CA VAL A 39 14.63 -2.14 5.80
C VAL A 39 15.00 -0.71 6.17
N GLY A 40 16.29 -0.35 6.14
CA GLY A 40 16.74 1.01 6.44
C GLY A 40 16.15 2.04 5.48
N VAL A 41 16.19 1.78 4.17
CA VAL A 41 15.59 2.65 3.15
C VAL A 41 14.08 2.73 3.32
N TYR A 42 13.42 1.60 3.52
CA TYR A 42 11.98 1.55 3.77
C TYR A 42 11.58 2.44 4.96
N ALA A 43 12.23 2.23 6.11
CA ALA A 43 11.92 2.91 7.36
C ALA A 43 12.21 4.41 7.29
N VAL A 44 13.38 4.80 6.77
CA VAL A 44 13.78 6.21 6.65
C VAL A 44 12.87 6.95 5.67
N ALA A 45 12.58 6.36 4.51
CA ALA A 45 11.73 7.00 3.51
C ALA A 45 10.29 7.15 4.02
N LEU A 46 9.74 6.11 4.67
CA LEU A 46 8.40 6.16 5.25
C LEU A 46 8.32 7.18 6.40
N ALA A 47 9.29 7.16 7.32
CA ALA A 47 9.37 8.13 8.41
C ALA A 47 9.51 9.57 7.88
N GLY A 48 10.29 9.77 6.82
CA GLY A 48 10.40 11.06 6.14
C GLY A 48 9.08 11.53 5.54
N ALA A 49 8.32 10.62 4.91
CA ALA A 49 7.02 10.94 4.34
C ALA A 49 5.99 11.34 5.41
N VAL A 50 5.98 10.61 6.53
CA VAL A 50 5.13 10.92 7.70
C VAL A 50 5.56 12.23 8.36
N GLY A 51 6.87 12.42 8.56
CA GLY A 51 7.43 13.63 9.17
C GLY A 51 7.12 14.89 8.36
N LEU A 52 7.32 14.86 7.04
CA LEU A 52 7.00 15.98 6.16
C LEU A 52 5.52 16.37 6.22
N GLN A 53 4.62 15.38 6.27
CA GLN A 53 3.18 15.65 6.45
C GLN A 53 2.89 16.25 7.82
N ALA A 54 3.46 15.70 8.89
CA ALA A 54 3.22 16.16 10.26
C ALA A 54 3.72 17.60 10.50
N THR A 55 4.76 18.03 9.79
CA THR A 55 5.33 19.39 9.92
C THR A 55 4.70 20.43 8.99
N ALA A 56 3.75 20.05 8.13
CA ALA A 56 3.14 20.99 7.19
C ALA A 56 2.14 21.91 7.90
N GLU A 57 2.39 23.22 7.86
CA GLU A 57 1.55 24.27 8.47
C GLU A 57 0.23 24.53 7.70
N VAL A 58 0.04 23.88 6.55
CA VAL A 58 -1.08 24.07 5.63
C VAL A 58 -1.60 22.69 5.23
N PRO A 59 -2.93 22.50 5.03
CA PRO A 59 -3.46 21.25 4.51
C PRO A 59 -2.74 20.82 3.22
N VAL A 60 -1.97 19.73 3.29
CA VAL A 60 -1.17 19.22 2.17
C VAL A 60 -2.05 18.52 1.13
N PHE A 61 -3.17 17.96 1.58
CA PHE A 61 -4.17 17.30 0.77
C PHE A 61 -5.48 18.05 0.92
N ASP A 62 -6.09 18.41 -0.19
CA ASP A 62 -7.42 19.01 -0.24
C ASP A 62 -8.51 17.93 -0.45
N GLU A 63 -9.78 18.35 -0.50
CA GLU A 63 -10.92 17.44 -0.73
C GLU A 63 -10.78 16.66 -2.05
N ARG A 64 -10.15 17.27 -3.06
CA ARG A 64 -9.95 16.65 -4.38
C ARG A 64 -8.87 15.57 -4.31
N ASP A 65 -7.77 15.84 -3.60
CA ASP A 65 -6.72 14.86 -3.38
C ASP A 65 -7.24 13.67 -2.55
N GLU A 66 -8.11 13.92 -1.56
CA GLU A 66 -8.73 12.86 -0.78
C GLU A 66 -9.64 11.98 -1.64
N ALA A 67 -10.42 12.59 -2.55
CA ALA A 67 -11.20 11.85 -3.54
C ALA A 67 -10.32 11.00 -4.46
N ILE A 68 -9.24 11.56 -5.00
CA ILE A 68 -8.28 10.81 -5.84
C ILE A 68 -7.65 9.66 -5.06
N SER A 69 -7.22 9.89 -3.81
CA SER A 69 -6.64 8.85 -2.97
C SER A 69 -7.65 7.74 -2.66
N ARG A 70 -8.91 8.09 -2.44
CA ARG A 70 -10.00 7.13 -2.21
C ARG A 70 -10.25 6.27 -3.45
N ASP A 71 -10.32 6.90 -4.62
CA ASP A 71 -10.50 6.20 -5.89
C ASP A 71 -9.30 5.30 -6.21
N ALA A 72 -8.07 5.77 -5.98
CA ALA A 72 -6.86 4.99 -6.15
C ALA A 72 -6.83 3.78 -5.21
N ALA A 73 -7.23 3.94 -3.95
CA ALA A 73 -7.35 2.83 -2.99
C ALA A 73 -8.41 1.82 -3.43
N ASN A 74 -9.59 2.28 -3.84
CA ASN A 74 -10.67 1.44 -4.34
C ASN A 74 -10.25 0.63 -5.58
N TRP A 75 -9.61 1.28 -6.56
CA TRP A 75 -9.11 0.59 -7.75
C TRP A 75 -8.00 -0.40 -7.45
N THR A 76 -7.07 -0.03 -6.56
CA THR A 76 -6.00 -0.93 -6.13
C THR A 76 -6.60 -2.19 -5.51
N LEU A 77 -7.53 -2.04 -4.56
CA LEU A 77 -8.23 -3.17 -3.95
C LEU A 77 -9.11 -3.95 -4.93
N ALA A 78 -9.71 -3.31 -5.93
CA ALA A 78 -10.48 -4.03 -6.94
C ALA A 78 -9.56 -4.91 -7.83
N ILE A 79 -8.48 -4.32 -8.34
CA ILE A 79 -7.53 -5.00 -9.23
C ILE A 79 -6.86 -6.18 -8.52
N PHE A 80 -6.33 -5.96 -7.32
CA PHE A 80 -5.72 -7.05 -6.54
C PHE A 80 -6.76 -8.11 -6.16
N GLY A 81 -8.02 -7.72 -5.99
CA GLY A 81 -9.10 -8.62 -5.59
C GLY A 81 -9.47 -9.56 -6.72
N TRP A 82 -9.65 -9.01 -7.92
CA TRP A 82 -9.89 -9.80 -9.12
C TRP A 82 -8.71 -10.69 -9.48
N ALA A 83 -7.48 -10.16 -9.39
CA ALA A 83 -6.28 -10.96 -9.61
C ALA A 83 -6.21 -12.13 -8.62
N SER A 84 -6.47 -11.88 -7.34
CA SER A 84 -6.45 -12.91 -6.29
C SER A 84 -7.56 -13.94 -6.46
N ALA A 85 -8.76 -13.51 -6.88
CA ALA A 85 -9.89 -14.39 -7.15
C ALA A 85 -9.63 -15.35 -8.32
N GLY A 86 -8.73 -15.00 -9.24
CA GLY A 86 -8.26 -15.92 -10.28
C GLY A 86 -7.07 -16.77 -9.83
N VAL A 87 -6.00 -16.11 -9.37
CA VAL A 87 -4.70 -16.75 -9.11
C VAL A 87 -4.77 -17.74 -7.97
N PHE A 88 -5.33 -17.38 -6.81
CA PHE A 88 -5.29 -18.29 -5.65
C PHE A 88 -6.15 -19.55 -5.84
N PRO A 89 -7.38 -19.48 -6.36
CA PRO A 89 -8.14 -20.70 -6.69
C PRO A 89 -7.43 -21.56 -7.72
N ALA A 90 -6.87 -20.98 -8.79
CA ALA A 90 -6.13 -21.73 -9.81
C ALA A 90 -4.92 -22.47 -9.22
N LEU A 91 -4.11 -21.78 -8.40
CA LEU A 91 -2.96 -22.39 -7.72
C LEU A 91 -3.39 -23.46 -6.71
N THR A 92 -4.52 -23.27 -6.03
CA THR A 92 -5.08 -24.26 -5.09
C THR A 92 -5.54 -25.52 -5.81
N VAL A 93 -6.21 -25.39 -6.96
CA VAL A 93 -6.58 -26.53 -7.82
C VAL A 93 -5.33 -27.23 -8.33
N ALA A 94 -4.34 -26.48 -8.83
CA ALA A 94 -3.07 -27.03 -9.27
C ALA A 94 -2.34 -27.80 -8.15
N TRP A 95 -2.39 -27.29 -6.92
CA TRP A 95 -1.86 -27.99 -5.74
C TRP A 95 -2.59 -29.30 -5.46
N GLY A 96 -3.93 -29.30 -5.50
CA GLY A 96 -4.74 -30.51 -5.33
C GLY A 96 -4.50 -31.57 -6.42
N LEU A 97 -4.09 -31.15 -7.61
CA LEU A 97 -3.71 -32.02 -8.72
C LEU A 97 -2.25 -32.49 -8.68
N GLY A 98 -1.45 -32.03 -7.71
CA GLY A 98 -0.04 -32.37 -7.57
C GLY A 98 0.88 -31.76 -8.64
N ILE A 99 0.40 -30.78 -9.41
CA ILE A 99 1.19 -30.10 -10.47
C ILE A 99 1.81 -28.78 -9.98
N PHE A 100 1.52 -28.39 -8.75
CA PHE A 100 2.06 -27.20 -8.10
C PHE A 100 2.31 -27.48 -6.62
N GLU A 101 3.41 -26.96 -6.10
CA GLU A 101 3.67 -26.90 -4.66
C GLU A 101 3.79 -25.44 -4.24
N TRP A 102 3.39 -25.14 -3.01
CA TRP A 102 3.46 -23.79 -2.47
C TRP A 102 4.85 -23.51 -1.89
N PRO A 103 5.75 -22.79 -2.60
CA PRO A 103 6.98 -22.33 -1.98
C PRO A 103 6.68 -21.30 -0.89
N LEU A 104 7.54 -21.21 0.13
CA LEU A 104 7.34 -20.30 1.27
C LEU A 104 7.08 -18.84 0.86
N TRP A 105 7.73 -18.35 -0.19
CA TRP A 105 7.53 -16.98 -0.67
C TRP A 105 6.12 -16.75 -1.24
N SER A 106 5.50 -17.73 -1.90
CA SER A 106 4.16 -17.58 -2.46
C SER A 106 3.09 -17.73 -1.38
N VAL A 107 3.33 -18.56 -0.36
CA VAL A 107 2.51 -18.62 0.86
C VAL A 107 2.51 -17.26 1.56
N ALA A 108 3.68 -16.64 1.73
CA ALA A 108 3.79 -15.33 2.35
C ALA A 108 2.99 -14.26 1.59
N ILE A 109 3.00 -14.29 0.25
CA ILE A 109 2.18 -13.39 -0.59
C ILE A 109 0.68 -13.67 -0.37
N ALA A 110 0.27 -14.93 -0.38
CA ALA A 110 -1.14 -15.30 -0.17
C ALA A 110 -1.66 -14.83 1.20
N LEU A 111 -0.86 -15.03 2.26
CA LEU A 111 -1.19 -14.56 3.60
C LEU A 111 -1.21 -13.03 3.69
N PHE A 112 -0.27 -12.34 3.06
CA PHE A 112 -0.25 -10.88 3.03
C PHE A 112 -1.53 -10.33 2.38
N VAL A 113 -1.94 -10.89 1.24
CA VAL A 113 -3.18 -10.49 0.56
C VAL A 113 -4.41 -10.80 1.44
N ALA A 114 -4.45 -11.97 2.09
CA ALA A 114 -5.53 -12.30 3.01
C ALA A 114 -5.64 -11.28 4.16
N VAL A 115 -4.52 -10.92 4.78
CA VAL A 115 -4.47 -9.90 5.84
C VAL A 115 -4.92 -8.53 5.33
N LEU A 116 -4.52 -8.14 4.11
CA LEU A 116 -4.95 -6.89 3.48
C LEU A 116 -6.49 -6.83 3.36
N TYR A 117 -7.13 -7.86 2.81
CA TYR A 117 -8.59 -7.89 2.65
C TYR A 117 -9.33 -8.04 3.97
N LEU A 118 -8.80 -8.82 4.92
CA LEU A 118 -9.39 -8.93 6.25
C LEU A 118 -9.35 -7.59 6.98
N THR A 119 -8.23 -6.86 6.89
CA THR A 119 -8.09 -5.53 7.50
C THR A 119 -9.07 -4.55 6.87
N TYR A 120 -9.12 -4.50 5.54
CA TYR A 120 -10.07 -3.65 4.83
C TYR A 120 -11.52 -3.99 5.18
N GLY A 121 -11.90 -5.27 5.12
CA GLY A 121 -13.25 -5.74 5.43
C GLY A 121 -13.68 -5.46 6.87
N ALA A 122 -12.77 -5.67 7.84
CA ALA A 122 -13.03 -5.38 9.25
C ALA A 122 -13.27 -3.88 9.48
N LEU A 123 -12.45 -3.01 8.87
CA LEU A 123 -12.63 -1.56 8.97
C LEU A 123 -13.90 -1.10 8.28
N ALA A 124 -14.19 -1.59 7.07
CA ALA A 124 -15.40 -1.26 6.33
C ALA A 124 -16.67 -1.65 7.11
N PHE A 125 -16.68 -2.85 7.70
CA PHE A 125 -17.77 -3.33 8.54
C PHE A 125 -17.94 -2.48 9.81
N ALA A 126 -16.85 -2.21 10.52
CA ALA A 126 -16.88 -1.42 11.75
C ALA A 126 -17.36 0.02 11.52
N LEU A 127 -16.88 0.67 10.45
CA LEU A 127 -17.29 2.02 10.08
C LEU A 127 -18.72 2.07 9.53
N GLY A 128 -19.14 1.04 8.78
CA GLY A 128 -20.52 0.89 8.32
C GLY A 128 -21.51 0.80 9.47
N ARG A 129 -21.20 -0.03 10.49
CA ARG A 129 -22.04 -0.19 11.68
C ARG A 129 -22.22 1.13 12.45
N LYS A 130 -21.16 1.95 12.57
CA LYS A 130 -21.24 3.26 13.24
C LYS A 130 -22.11 4.29 12.52
N ARG A 131 -22.32 4.14 11.22
CA ARG A 131 -23.16 5.05 10.42
C ARG A 131 -24.64 4.66 10.44
N SER A 132 -24.97 3.45 10.85
CA SER A 132 -26.35 2.92 10.93
C SER A 132 -26.93 2.94 12.35
N ALA A 133 -26.15 3.36 13.34
CA ALA A 133 -26.55 3.54 14.75
C ALA A 133 -26.68 5.02 15.07
#